data_AF-A0A9P0NX26-F1
#
_entry.id   AF-A0A9P0NX26-F1
#
_cell.length_a   1.000
_cell.length_b   1.000
_cell.length_c   1.000
_cell.angle_alpha   90.00
_cell.angle_beta   90.00
_cell.angle_gamma   90.00
#
_symmetry.space_group_name_H-M   'P 1'
#
loop_
_entity.id
_entity.type
_entity.pdbx_description
1 polymer ?
#
loop_
_entity_poly.entity_id
_entity_poly.type
_entity_poly.pdbx_seq_one_letter_code
_entity_poly.pdbx_strand_id
1 'polypeptide(L)'
;MDICLLNAHAMYLTQNPAKVPLATFQLAVIRQLLERFQKTPSRSVHLDLGNKRLTQRHFPDLVTVKEGSKSAYRRCYVCSHSKQKPKKRKETKYMCKECDVGLCPAPCFKIYHEENHF
;
A
#
# COMPACT_ATOMS: atom_id res chain seq x y z
N MET A 1 14.03 24.08 -2.67
CA MET A 1 13.13 23.49 -3.69
C MET A 1 12.19 24.55 -4.27
N ASP A 2 11.60 25.42 -3.44
CA ASP A 2 10.62 26.43 -3.90
C ASP A 2 11.18 27.41 -4.94
N ILE A 3 12.42 27.87 -4.76
CA ILE A 3 13.10 28.76 -5.72
C ILE A 3 13.22 28.11 -7.10
N CYS A 4 13.56 26.81 -7.17
CA CYS A 4 13.66 26.09 -8.44
C CYS A 4 12.31 26.00 -9.15
N LEU A 5 11.23 25.80 -8.39
CA LEU A 5 9.87 25.66 -8.91
C LEU A 5 9.32 27.00 -9.43
N LEU A 6 9.61 28.10 -8.73
CA LEU A 6 9.28 29.45 -9.16
C LEU A 6 10.04 29.86 -10.42
N ASN A 7 11.34 29.57 -10.48
CA ASN A 7 12.16 29.85 -11.66
C ASN A 7 11.68 29.04 -12.87
N ALA A 8 11.34 27.77 -12.68
CA ALA A 8 10.78 26.93 -13.73
C ALA A 8 9.42 27.46 -14.22
N HIS A 9 8.55 27.94 -13.32
CA HIS A 9 7.27 28.55 -13.68
C HIS A 9 7.45 29.86 -14.45
N ALA A 10 8.39 30.72 -14.03
CA ALA A 10 8.73 31.94 -14.76
C ALA A 10 9.21 31.63 -16.18
N MET A 11 10.11 30.65 -16.36
CA MET A 11 10.54 30.19 -17.68
C MET A 11 9.39 29.58 -18.50
N TYR A 12 8.47 28.87 -17.86
CA TYR A 12 7.31 28.31 -18.55
C TYR A 12 6.41 29.43 -19.12
N LEU A 13 6.20 30.51 -18.36
CA LEU A 13 5.39 31.65 -18.79
C LEU A 13 6.05 32.50 -19.89
N THR A 14 7.39 32.47 -20.03
CA THR A 14 8.04 33.16 -21.17
C THR A 14 7.87 32.40 -22.49
N GLN A 15 7.73 31.08 -22.43
CA GLN A 15 7.59 30.22 -23.61
C GLN A 15 6.14 29.95 -23.99
N ASN A 16 5.20 30.14 -23.07
CA ASN A 16 3.79 29.83 -23.28
C ASN A 16 2.93 31.09 -23.14
N PRO A 17 2.08 31.43 -24.13
CA PRO A 17 1.22 32.61 -24.06
C PRO A 17 0.11 32.50 -23.01
N ALA A 18 -0.22 31.27 -22.58
CA ALA A 18 -1.24 31.01 -21.58
C ALA A 18 -0.69 31.24 -20.16
N LYS A 19 -1.32 32.16 -19.41
CA LYS A 19 -0.99 32.42 -18.01
C LYS A 19 -1.58 31.33 -17.11
N VAL A 20 -0.76 30.33 -16.80
CA VAL A 20 -1.13 29.24 -15.88
C VAL A 20 -0.84 29.67 -14.44
N PRO A 21 -1.80 29.55 -13.50
CA PRO A 21 -1.54 29.79 -12.08
C PRO A 21 -0.44 28.87 -11.53
N LEU A 22 0.37 29.38 -10.61
CA LEU A 22 1.48 28.62 -10.02
C LEU A 22 1.02 27.27 -9.45
N ALA A 23 -0.09 27.24 -8.71
CA ALA A 23 -0.62 26.00 -8.13
C ALA A 23 -0.92 24.94 -9.20
N THR A 24 -1.51 25.33 -10.34
CA THR A 24 -1.80 24.44 -11.45
C THR A 24 -0.51 23.91 -12.10
N PHE A 25 0.48 24.78 -12.28
CA PHE A 25 1.80 24.39 -12.78
C PHE A 25 2.50 23.40 -11.85
N GLN A 26 2.53 23.69 -10.55
CA GLN A 26 3.12 22.81 -9.53
C GLN A 26 2.48 21.42 -9.56
N LEU A 27 1.14 21.37 -9.64
CA LEU A 27 0.40 20.12 -9.67
C LEU A 27 0.67 19.31 -10.95
N ALA A 28 0.83 19.98 -12.10
CA ALA A 28 1.24 19.33 -13.34
C ALA A 28 2.67 18.75 -13.26
N VAL A 29 3.62 19.49 -12.68
CA VAL A 29 5.01 19.02 -12.46
C VAL A 29 5.03 17.80 -11.54
N ILE A 30 4.28 17.83 -10.44
CA ILE A 30 4.17 16.69 -9.52
C ILE A 30 3.67 15.45 -10.27
N ARG A 31 2.59 15.57 -11.07
CA ARG A 31 2.05 14.46 -11.86
C ARG A 31 3.09 13.87 -12.81
N GLN A 32 3.78 14.71 -13.58
CA GLN A 32 4.80 14.27 -14.54
C GLN A 32 6.00 13.60 -13.85
N LEU A 33 6.44 14.11 -12.70
CA LEU A 33 7.51 13.49 -11.92
C LEU A 33 7.09 12.12 -11.39
N LEU A 34 5.85 12.00 -10.90
CA LEU A 34 5.31 10.72 -10.45
C LEU A 34 5.19 9.75 -11.62
N GLU A 35 4.64 10.15 -12.76
CA GLU A 35 4.54 9.29 -13.95
C GLU A 35 5.91 8.81 -14.45
N ARG A 36 6.92 9.69 -14.45
CA ARG A 36 8.26 9.37 -14.97
C ARG A 36 9.13 8.57 -14.02
N PHE A 37 9.01 8.82 -12.71
CA PHE A 37 9.93 8.27 -11.70
C PHE A 37 9.27 7.35 -10.69
N GLN A 38 7.95 7.16 -10.71
CA GLN A 38 7.35 5.97 -10.11
C GLN A 38 7.80 4.76 -10.93
N LYS A 39 8.98 4.24 -10.59
CA LYS A 39 9.29 2.83 -10.81
C LYS A 39 8.09 2.07 -10.27
N THR A 40 7.43 1.28 -11.12
CA THR A 40 6.46 0.28 -10.68
C THR A 40 6.98 -0.33 -9.40
N PRO A 41 6.25 -0.25 -8.26
CA PRO A 41 6.72 -0.88 -7.04
C PRO A 41 6.75 -2.39 -7.28
N SER A 42 7.92 -2.88 -7.68
CA SER A 42 8.30 -4.26 -7.49
C SER A 42 8.45 -4.42 -5.99
N ARG A 43 7.46 -5.11 -5.42
CA ARG A 43 7.26 -5.53 -4.01
C ARG A 43 6.27 -4.66 -3.23
N SER A 44 5.30 -5.38 -2.70
CA SER A 44 4.13 -4.98 -1.90
C SER A 44 3.20 -4.00 -2.59
N VAL A 45 2.25 -4.56 -3.33
CA VAL A 45 0.89 -4.03 -3.42
C VAL A 45 0.34 -3.94 -2.00
N HIS A 46 0.70 -2.89 -1.28
CA HIS A 46 -0.19 -2.30 -0.29
C HIS A 46 -0.78 -1.08 -1.00
N LEU A 47 -1.48 -1.34 -2.11
CA LEU A 47 -2.29 -0.32 -2.74
C LEU A 47 -3.23 0.18 -1.66
N ASP A 48 -3.16 1.47 -1.41
CA ASP A 48 -4.10 2.27 -0.65
C ASP A 48 -5.46 2.27 -1.36
N LEU A 49 -6.04 1.08 -1.48
CA LEU A 49 -7.35 0.80 -2.02
C LEU A 49 -8.32 1.08 -0.87
N GLY A 50 -8.49 2.38 -0.56
CA GLY A 50 -9.35 2.94 0.48
C GLY A 50 -9.97 1.90 1.41
N ASN A 51 -9.20 1.46 2.42
CA ASN A 51 -9.60 0.52 3.48
C ASN A 51 -10.62 -0.57 3.07
N LYS A 52 -10.52 -1.16 1.88
CA LYS A 52 -11.38 -2.30 1.48
C LYS A 52 -11.24 -3.50 2.43
N ARG A 53 -10.09 -3.58 3.09
CA ARG A 53 -9.84 -4.48 4.21
C ARG A 53 -10.89 -4.36 5.33
N LEU A 54 -11.36 -3.14 5.61
CA LEU A 54 -12.28 -2.81 6.71
C LEU A 54 -13.75 -2.76 6.31
N THR A 55 -14.04 -2.61 5.01
CA THR A 55 -15.40 -2.40 4.52
C THR A 55 -16.00 -3.64 3.84
N GLN A 56 -15.19 -4.54 3.32
CA GLN A 56 -15.66 -5.77 2.67
C GLN A 56 -15.69 -6.96 3.65
N ARG A 57 -16.54 -7.95 3.34
CA ARG A 57 -16.60 -9.22 4.09
C ARG A 57 -15.52 -10.15 3.57
N HIS A 58 -14.40 -10.20 4.29
CA HIS A 58 -13.30 -11.13 4.02
C HIS A 58 -13.54 -12.46 4.73
N PHE A 59 -13.19 -13.58 4.10
CA PHE A 59 -13.27 -14.91 4.70
C PHE A 59 -11.88 -15.59 4.76
N PRO A 60 -11.58 -16.36 5.82
CA PRO A 60 -10.35 -17.13 5.88
C PRO A 60 -10.33 -18.20 4.78
N ASP A 61 -9.22 -18.26 4.05
CA ASP A 61 -8.95 -19.29 3.06
C ASP A 61 -7.65 -20.02 3.40
N LEU A 62 -7.43 -21.20 2.82
CA LEU A 62 -6.19 -21.94 2.98
C LEU A 62 -5.12 -21.40 2.05
N VAL A 63 -3.88 -21.35 2.55
CA VAL A 63 -2.74 -20.99 1.71
C VAL A 63 -2.53 -22.09 0.67
N THR A 64 -2.55 -21.70 -0.61
CA THR A 64 -2.30 -22.60 -1.72
C THR A 64 -0.83 -23.03 -1.74
N VAL A 65 -0.59 -24.34 -1.74
CA VAL A 65 0.75 -24.91 -1.95
C VAL A 65 1.10 -24.77 -3.42
N LYS A 66 2.23 -24.13 -3.74
CA LYS A 66 2.82 -24.20 -5.09
C LYS A 66 3.46 -25.57 -5.26
N GLU A 67 3.34 -26.15 -6.46
CA GLU A 67 3.94 -27.43 -6.82
C GLU A 67 5.43 -27.46 -6.38
N GLY A 68 5.78 -28.45 -5.56
CA GLY A 68 7.14 -28.61 -5.00
C GLY A 68 7.38 -28.11 -3.57
N SER A 69 6.44 -27.39 -2.94
CA SER A 69 6.57 -27.01 -1.53
C SER A 69 5.90 -28.01 -0.58
N LYS A 70 6.61 -28.44 0.48
CA LYS A 70 6.10 -29.39 1.48
C LYS A 70 5.10 -28.78 2.47
N SER A 71 5.00 -27.45 2.55
CA SER A 71 3.95 -26.82 3.34
C SER A 71 3.71 -25.36 2.98
N ALA A 72 2.45 -25.00 2.80
CA ALA A 72 2.00 -23.62 2.61
C ALA A 72 1.67 -22.97 3.96
N TYR A 73 2.71 -22.57 4.69
CA TYR A 73 2.56 -21.70 5.85
C TYR A 73 2.91 -20.26 5.46
N ARG A 74 2.11 -19.30 5.94
CA ARG A 74 2.43 -17.88 5.90
C ARG A 74 2.63 -17.34 7.30
N ARG A 75 3.38 -16.26 7.43
CA ARG A 75 3.51 -15.52 8.70
C ARG A 75 2.25 -14.71 8.94
N CYS A 76 1.72 -14.76 10.16
CA CYS A 76 0.61 -13.92 10.59
C CYS A 76 1.03 -12.43 10.64
N TYR A 77 0.38 -11.58 9.85
CA TYR A 77 0.69 -10.15 9.78
C TYR A 77 0.48 -9.46 11.14
N VAL A 78 -0.69 -9.67 11.76
CA VAL A 78 -1.04 -9.07 13.05
C VAL A 78 -0.04 -9.48 14.15
N CYS A 79 0.28 -10.76 14.28
CA CYS A 79 1.21 -11.21 15.32
C CYS A 79 2.64 -10.64 15.16
N SER A 80 3.06 -10.40 13.91
CA SER A 80 4.40 -9.90 13.61
C SER A 80 4.53 -8.38 13.67
N HIS A 81 3.43 -7.65 13.44
CA HIS A 81 3.42 -6.19 13.38
C HIS A 81 2.63 -5.52 14.51
N SER A 82 2.07 -6.31 15.44
CA SER A 82 1.32 -5.77 16.58
C SER A 82 2.13 -4.73 17.35
N LYS A 83 1.50 -3.59 17.63
CA LYS A 83 2.01 -2.56 18.54
C LYS A 83 1.44 -2.71 19.95
N GLN A 84 0.28 -3.36 20.08
CA GLN A 84 -0.41 -3.54 21.36
C GLN A 84 0.14 -4.73 22.16
N LYS A 85 0.66 -5.76 21.48
CA LYS A 85 1.13 -7.01 22.10
C LYS A 85 2.59 -7.26 21.72
N PRO A 86 3.33 -8.07 22.51
CA PRO A 86 4.69 -8.45 22.15
C PRO A 86 4.71 -9.12 20.77
N LYS A 87 5.60 -8.62 19.91
CA LYS A 87 5.77 -9.13 18.55
C LYS A 87 6.20 -10.59 18.61
N LYS A 88 5.44 -11.46 17.96
CA LYS A 88 5.73 -12.90 17.90
C LYS A 88 5.65 -13.40 16.48
N ARG A 89 6.64 -14.21 16.09
CA ARG A 89 6.56 -14.96 14.83
C ARG A 89 5.58 -16.11 15.03
N LYS A 90 4.42 -16.03 14.36
CA LYS A 90 3.46 -17.13 14.29
C LYS A 90 3.17 -17.46 12.84
N GLU A 91 3.21 -18.75 12.52
CA GLU A 91 2.88 -19.27 11.20
C GLU A 91 1.42 -19.75 11.18
N THR A 92 0.78 -19.65 10.02
CA THR A 92 -0.64 -19.96 9.82
C THR A 92 -0.83 -20.61 8.45
N LYS A 93 -1.76 -21.57 8.38
CA LYS A 93 -2.24 -22.17 7.11
C LYS A 93 -3.33 -21.32 6.46
N TYR A 94 -3.75 -20.26 7.12
CA TYR A 94 -4.87 -19.42 6.70
C TYR A 94 -4.38 -18.08 6.17
N MET A 95 -5.05 -17.60 5.12
CA MET A 95 -4.82 -16.31 4.51
C MET A 95 -6.14 -15.65 4.11
N CYS A 96 -6.12 -14.33 3.98
CA CYS A 96 -7.15 -13.62 3.24
C CYS A 96 -6.68 -13.55 1.77
N LYS A 97 -7.46 -14.13 0.83
CA LYS A 97 -7.14 -14.08 -0.61
C LYS A 97 -7.26 -12.68 -1.19
N GLU A 98 -8.26 -11.91 -0.74
CA GLU A 98 -8.50 -10.56 -1.22
C GLU A 98 -7.41 -9.56 -0.79
N CYS A 99 -6.87 -9.73 0.42
CA CYS A 99 -5.77 -8.89 0.94
C CYS A 99 -4.38 -9.51 0.75
N ASP A 100 -4.28 -10.74 0.23
CA ASP A 100 -3.04 -11.52 0.08
C ASP A 100 -2.15 -11.59 1.35
N VAL A 101 -2.76 -11.63 2.54
CA VAL A 101 -2.04 -11.69 3.82
C VAL A 101 -2.31 -12.98 4.59
N GLY A 102 -1.27 -13.49 5.26
CA GLY A 102 -1.40 -14.59 6.22
C GLY A 102 -1.96 -14.07 7.55
N LEU A 103 -3.00 -14.72 8.08
CA LEU A 103 -3.66 -14.35 9.34
C LEU A 103 -4.01 -15.60 10.15
N CYS A 104 -3.93 -15.52 11.48
CA CYS A 104 -4.49 -16.59 12.32
C CYS A 104 -6.04 -16.57 12.21
N PRO A 105 -6.72 -17.73 12.17
CA PRO A 105 -8.18 -17.81 12.06
C PRO A 105 -8.92 -16.91 13.05
N ALA A 106 -8.51 -16.95 14.31
CA ALA A 106 -8.94 -16.04 15.35
C ALA A 106 -7.76 -15.79 16.33
N PRO A 107 -7.67 -14.60 16.96
CA PRO A 107 -8.47 -13.39 16.73
C PRO A 107 -7.93 -12.49 15.60
N CYS A 108 -6.77 -12.83 15.02
CA CYS A 108 -6.05 -11.95 14.10
C CYS A 108 -6.82 -11.61 12.82
N PHE A 109 -7.65 -12.53 12.30
CA PHE A 109 -8.45 -12.27 11.11
C PHE A 109 -9.42 -11.10 11.35
N LYS A 110 -10.17 -11.16 12.45
CA LYS A 110 -11.08 -10.09 12.89
C LYS A 110 -10.34 -8.77 13.08
N ILE A 111 -9.26 -8.79 13.87
CA ILE A 111 -8.47 -7.58 14.19
C ILE A 111 -7.95 -6.91 12.91
N TYR A 112 -7.42 -7.69 11.96
CA TYR A 112 -6.92 -7.13 10.71
C TYR A 112 -8.04 -6.48 9.88
N HIS A 113 -9.24 -7.07 9.87
CA HIS A 113 -10.36 -6.60 9.07
C HIS A 113 -11.31 -5.62 9.78
N GLU A 114 -11.10 -5.31 11.06
CA GLU A 114 -11.97 -4.37 11.80
C GLU A 114 -11.18 -3.21 12.44
N GLU A 115 -9.91 -3.38 12.78
CA GLU A 115 -9.12 -2.38 13.49
C GLU A 115 -8.09 -1.71 12.58
N ASN A 116 -7.94 -0.39 12.71
CA ASN A 116 -6.87 0.37 12.05
C ASN A 116 -5.51 0.18 12.74
N HIS A 117 -5.51 -0.16 14.02
CA HIS A 117 -4.31 -0.26 14.86
C HIS A 117 -4.35 -1.55 15.67
N PHE A 118 -3.37 -2.42 15.47
CA PHE A 118 -3.22 -3.71 16.15
C PHE A 118 -1.78 -3.94 16.60
#